data_AF-A0A9Q5CK19-F1
#
_entry.id   AF-A0A9Q5CK19-F1
#
_cell.length_a   1.000
_cell.length_b   1.000
_cell.length_c   1.000
_cell.angle_alpha   90.00
_cell.angle_beta   90.00
_cell.angle_gamma   90.00
#
_symmetry.space_group_name_H-M   'P 1'
#
loop_
_entity.id
_entity.type
_entity.pdbx_description
1 polymer ?
#
loop_
_entity_poly.entity_id
_entity_poly.type
_entity_poly.pdbx_seq_one_letter_code
_entity_poly.pdbx_strand_id
1 'polypeptide(L)'
;MDKSKIIRNAATVILIRDAETAPQVLMGQRGAKAAFMPNKFVFPGGAVDTADGAVPLAQGGAEPCLTRLGEDADPNLAQALLVAAIRELWEETGQILGAPGTWPGDVPADWKSFSEAGYVPSADGLAFAFRAITPKGRPRRFDARFFVADASKLKTDPDDFSRASDELSHLQWIPMDKVRRFDLPFITEVVLAEIAGNLPNLGAPEQVPFFNNTDEESLFERLGGVGPLSAQG
;
A
#
# COMPACT_ATOMS: atom_id res chain seq x y z
N MET A 1 -0.89 -21.66 19.42
CA MET A 1 -0.43 -21.59 18.02
C MET A 1 0.73 -20.61 17.95
N ASP A 2 1.81 -20.98 17.28
CA ASP A 2 2.94 -20.08 17.05
C ASP A 2 2.53 -18.99 16.06
N LYS A 3 2.37 -17.75 16.54
CA LYS A 3 1.99 -16.60 15.72
C LYS A 3 3.02 -16.28 14.64
N SER A 4 4.27 -16.79 14.75
CA SER A 4 5.30 -16.62 13.73
C SER A 4 5.02 -17.41 12.44
N LYS A 5 4.09 -18.38 12.48
CA LYS A 5 3.69 -19.20 11.33
C LYS A 5 2.59 -18.57 10.47
N ILE A 6 1.83 -17.61 11.00
CA ILE A 6 0.72 -16.98 10.26
C ILE A 6 1.28 -15.78 9.51
N ILE A 7 1.13 -15.79 8.18
CA ILE A 7 1.41 -14.64 7.32
C ILE A 7 0.10 -13.90 7.12
N ARG A 8 0.05 -12.62 7.53
CA ARG A 8 -1.13 -11.77 7.32
C ARG A 8 -0.99 -11.00 6.01
N ASN A 9 -2.07 -10.83 5.27
CA ASN A 9 -2.08 -9.89 4.15
C ASN A 9 -1.99 -8.46 4.68
N ALA A 10 -1.25 -7.62 3.95
CA ALA A 10 -1.12 -6.20 4.24
C ALA A 10 -1.15 -5.38 2.96
N ALA A 11 -1.58 -4.14 3.07
CA ALA A 11 -1.64 -3.18 1.99
C ALA A 11 -0.97 -1.87 2.41
N THR A 12 -0.24 -1.25 1.49
CA THR A 12 0.55 -0.05 1.75
C THR A 12 0.41 0.91 0.58
N VAL A 13 0.26 2.21 0.84
CA VAL A 13 0.17 3.24 -0.19
C VAL A 13 1.44 4.10 -0.21
N ILE A 14 2.05 4.19 -1.37
CA ILE A 14 3.17 5.06 -1.70
C ILE A 14 2.60 6.24 -2.47
N LEU A 15 2.25 7.30 -1.75
CA LEU A 15 1.79 8.54 -2.37
C LEU A 15 2.99 9.35 -2.85
N ILE A 16 2.97 9.69 -4.13
CA ILE A 16 3.97 10.52 -4.78
C ILE A 16 3.33 11.84 -5.23
N ARG A 17 3.98 12.96 -4.96
CA ARG A 17 3.68 14.25 -5.61
C ARG A 17 4.85 14.72 -6.44
N ASP A 18 4.57 15.61 -7.40
CA ASP A 18 5.57 16.24 -8.27
C ASP A 18 6.42 15.24 -9.05
N ALA A 19 5.81 14.11 -9.47
CA ALA A 19 6.49 12.97 -10.10
C ALA A 19 7.32 13.35 -11.34
N GLU A 20 6.88 14.35 -12.11
CA GLU A 20 7.56 14.83 -13.32
C GLU A 20 8.68 15.83 -13.06
N THR A 21 8.80 16.37 -11.83
CA THR A 21 9.75 17.46 -11.53
C THR A 21 10.68 17.12 -10.37
N ALA A 22 10.25 17.32 -9.13
CA ALA A 22 11.00 17.06 -7.92
C ALA A 22 10.21 16.10 -7.01
N PRO A 23 10.21 14.79 -7.33
CA PRO A 23 9.31 13.85 -6.70
C PRO A 23 9.48 13.78 -5.19
N GLN A 24 8.36 13.78 -4.48
CA GLN A 24 8.33 13.63 -3.03
C GLN A 24 7.37 12.51 -2.65
N VAL A 25 7.71 11.78 -1.59
CA VAL A 25 6.91 10.68 -1.07
C VAL A 25 6.37 10.99 0.32
N LEU A 26 5.09 10.70 0.55
CA LEU A 26 4.50 10.85 1.88
C LEU A 26 4.96 9.71 2.80
N MET A 27 5.55 10.06 3.93
CA MET A 27 5.98 9.10 4.96
C MET A 27 5.69 9.63 6.36
N GLY A 28 5.56 8.70 7.30
CA GLY A 28 5.44 9.00 8.73
C GLY A 28 6.37 8.12 9.56
N GLN A 29 6.64 8.56 10.79
CA GLN A 29 7.44 7.82 11.75
C GLN A 29 6.53 7.05 12.71
N ARG A 30 6.74 5.73 12.79
CA ARG A 30 6.05 4.89 13.76
C ARG A 30 6.44 5.24 15.20
N GLY A 31 5.45 5.27 16.08
CA GLY A 31 5.68 5.48 17.50
C GLY A 31 6.64 4.46 18.11
N ALA A 32 7.36 4.87 19.17
CA ALA A 32 8.36 4.01 19.85
C ALA A 32 7.79 2.70 20.41
N LYS A 33 6.48 2.64 20.67
CA LYS A 33 5.76 1.46 21.18
C LYS A 33 5.17 0.58 20.07
N ALA A 34 5.38 0.92 18.80
CA ALA A 34 4.84 0.15 17.69
C ALA A 34 5.37 -1.29 17.73
N ALA A 35 4.45 -2.25 17.66
CA ALA A 35 4.79 -3.67 17.75
C ALA A 35 5.56 -4.22 16.53
N PHE A 36 5.71 -3.41 15.49
CA PHE A 36 6.46 -3.72 14.28
C PHE A 36 7.13 -2.43 13.77
N MET A 37 8.46 -2.46 13.62
CA MET A 37 9.28 -1.34 13.13
C MET A 37 9.15 -0.02 13.94
N PRO A 38 9.39 -0.02 15.27
CA PRO A 38 9.32 1.19 16.08
C PRO A 38 10.38 2.23 15.66
N ASN A 39 10.02 3.51 15.71
CA ASN A 39 10.85 4.67 15.34
C ASN A 39 11.30 4.73 13.87
N LYS A 40 10.85 3.81 13.02
CA LYS A 40 11.18 3.80 11.59
C LYS A 40 10.25 4.73 10.82
N PHE A 41 10.78 5.33 9.76
CA PHE A 41 9.96 5.99 8.76
C PHE A 41 9.39 4.94 7.80
N VAL A 42 8.08 4.99 7.60
CA VAL A 42 7.32 4.05 6.78
C VAL A 42 6.29 4.80 5.94
N PHE A 43 5.80 4.11 4.92
CA PHE A 43 4.61 4.53 4.19
C PHE A 43 3.35 4.25 5.01
N PRO A 44 2.24 4.95 4.72
CA PRO A 44 0.95 4.59 5.27
C PRO A 44 0.53 3.18 4.85
N GLY A 45 0.09 2.35 5.80
CA GLY A 45 -0.30 0.98 5.52
C GLY A 45 -0.33 0.05 6.71
N GLY A 46 -1.14 -0.99 6.56
CA GLY A 46 -1.38 -1.95 7.62
C GLY A 46 -1.99 -3.25 7.11
N ALA A 47 -2.59 -3.99 8.04
CA ALA A 47 -3.06 -5.34 7.76
C ALA A 47 -4.44 -5.29 7.10
N VAL A 48 -4.70 -6.25 6.21
CA VAL A 48 -6.05 -6.46 5.69
C VAL A 48 -6.90 -7.05 6.81
N ASP A 49 -8.07 -6.46 7.02
CA ASP A 49 -9.09 -6.93 7.95
C ASP A 49 -10.23 -7.62 7.20
N THR A 50 -10.91 -8.54 7.87
CA THR A 50 -11.99 -9.34 7.23
C THR A 50 -13.12 -8.45 6.70
N ALA A 51 -13.38 -7.31 7.35
CA ALA A 51 -14.41 -6.36 6.94
C ALA A 51 -14.07 -5.65 5.62
N ASP A 52 -12.79 -5.54 5.24
CA ASP A 52 -12.36 -4.84 4.03
C ASP A 52 -12.96 -5.47 2.75
N GLY A 53 -13.19 -6.78 2.75
CA GLY A 53 -13.80 -7.49 1.62
C GLY A 53 -15.27 -7.12 1.35
N ALA A 54 -15.95 -6.49 2.31
CA ALA A 54 -17.36 -6.10 2.19
C ALA A 54 -17.56 -4.61 1.90
N VAL A 55 -16.49 -3.80 1.94
CA VAL A 55 -16.57 -2.36 1.71
C VAL A 55 -16.74 -2.09 0.20
N PRO A 56 -17.75 -1.30 -0.21
CA PRO A 56 -17.97 -0.98 -1.61
C PRO A 56 -16.91 0.01 -2.11
N LEU A 57 -16.40 -0.23 -3.32
CA LEU A 57 -15.57 0.73 -4.05
C LEU A 57 -16.42 1.48 -5.08
N ALA A 58 -16.33 2.80 -5.11
CA ALA A 58 -16.94 3.62 -6.16
C ALA A 58 -16.33 3.30 -7.55
N GLN A 59 -15.03 2.99 -7.57
CA GLN A 59 -14.32 2.46 -8.72
C GLN A 59 -13.31 1.43 -8.23
N GLY A 60 -13.33 0.24 -8.85
CA GLY A 60 -12.35 -0.81 -8.59
C GLY A 60 -10.96 -0.50 -9.20
N GLY A 61 -10.01 -1.39 -8.96
CA GLY A 61 -8.70 -1.31 -9.62
C GLY A 61 -8.81 -1.45 -11.15
N ALA A 62 -7.81 -0.94 -11.87
CA ALA A 62 -7.72 -1.06 -13.32
C ALA A 62 -6.79 -2.21 -13.74
N GLU A 63 -6.86 -2.66 -14.99
CA GLU A 63 -5.83 -3.56 -15.54
C GLU A 63 -4.54 -2.80 -15.87
N PRO A 64 -3.35 -3.42 -15.78
CA PRO A 64 -3.09 -4.81 -15.39
C PRO A 64 -3.10 -5.07 -13.87
N CYS A 65 -3.37 -4.07 -13.03
CA CYS A 65 -3.26 -4.17 -11.58
C CYS A 65 -4.11 -5.30 -10.98
N LEU A 66 -5.37 -5.45 -11.41
CA LEU A 66 -6.24 -6.51 -10.89
C LEU A 66 -5.73 -7.91 -11.24
N THR A 67 -5.33 -8.14 -12.49
CA THR A 67 -4.73 -9.41 -12.90
C THR A 67 -3.49 -9.74 -12.04
N ARG A 68 -2.59 -8.77 -11.85
CA ARG A 68 -1.37 -8.98 -11.04
C ARG A 68 -1.64 -9.21 -9.56
N LEU A 69 -2.66 -8.57 -8.99
CA LEU A 69 -3.05 -8.82 -7.59
C LEU A 69 -3.55 -10.25 -7.37
N GLY A 70 -4.15 -10.87 -8.39
CA GLY A 70 -4.64 -12.24 -8.34
C GLY A 70 -3.56 -13.30 -8.52
N GLU A 71 -2.37 -12.96 -9.01
CA GLU A 71 -1.27 -13.90 -9.19
C GLU A 71 -0.71 -14.37 -7.83
N ASP A 72 -0.64 -15.70 -7.66
CA ASP A 72 -0.22 -16.36 -6.41
C ASP A 72 -0.94 -15.81 -5.16
N ALA A 73 -2.24 -15.55 -5.30
CA ALA A 73 -3.11 -15.01 -4.26
C ALA A 73 -4.54 -15.58 -4.36
N ASP A 74 -5.31 -15.46 -3.28
CA ASP A 74 -6.75 -15.73 -3.32
C ASP A 74 -7.45 -14.70 -4.23
N PRO A 75 -8.21 -15.10 -5.25
CA PRO A 75 -8.92 -14.18 -6.15
C PRO A 75 -9.85 -13.19 -5.43
N ASN A 76 -10.38 -13.56 -4.25
CA ASN A 76 -11.27 -12.69 -3.48
C ASN A 76 -10.52 -11.62 -2.68
N LEU A 77 -9.19 -11.67 -2.64
CA LEU A 77 -8.36 -10.78 -1.83
C LEU A 77 -8.12 -9.41 -2.49
N ALA A 78 -8.24 -9.31 -3.82
CA ALA A 78 -7.89 -8.09 -4.56
C ALA A 78 -8.68 -6.86 -4.07
N GLN A 79 -10.01 -6.98 -3.92
CA GLN A 79 -10.82 -5.89 -3.39
C GLN A 79 -10.43 -5.54 -1.96
N ALA A 80 -10.29 -6.55 -1.09
CA ALA A 80 -9.92 -6.32 0.31
C ALA A 80 -8.55 -5.63 0.44
N LEU A 81 -7.58 -5.93 -0.43
CA LEU A 81 -6.28 -5.24 -0.48
C LEU A 81 -6.41 -3.77 -0.89
N LEU A 82 -7.21 -3.49 -1.93
CA LEU A 82 -7.44 -2.11 -2.38
C LEU A 82 -8.16 -1.29 -1.30
N VAL A 83 -9.18 -1.86 -0.67
CA VAL A 83 -9.91 -1.24 0.44
C VAL A 83 -8.99 -1.00 1.64
N ALA A 84 -8.20 -2.01 2.04
CA ALA A 84 -7.25 -1.87 3.14
C ALA A 84 -6.23 -0.76 2.87
N ALA A 85 -5.72 -0.66 1.63
CA ALA A 85 -4.80 0.41 1.25
C ALA A 85 -5.41 1.80 1.48
N ILE A 86 -6.68 1.98 1.07
CA ILE A 86 -7.40 3.25 1.22
C ILE A 86 -7.76 3.53 2.68
N ARG A 87 -8.19 2.50 3.43
CA ARG A 87 -8.51 2.60 4.86
C ARG A 87 -7.30 3.06 5.66
N GLU A 88 -6.18 2.38 5.50
CA GLU A 88 -4.96 2.68 6.25
C GLU A 88 -4.41 4.06 5.88
N LEU A 89 -4.47 4.45 4.60
CA LEU A 89 -4.12 5.82 4.20
C LEU A 89 -5.01 6.85 4.91
N TRP A 90 -6.32 6.63 4.96
CA TRP A 90 -7.25 7.51 5.65
C TRP A 90 -6.98 7.57 7.16
N GLU A 91 -6.87 6.43 7.83
CA GLU A 91 -6.68 6.34 9.27
C GLU A 91 -5.35 6.96 9.71
N GLU A 92 -4.26 6.68 9.00
CA GLU A 92 -2.92 7.11 9.40
C GLU A 92 -2.58 8.53 8.96
N THR A 93 -3.29 9.11 7.96
CA THR A 93 -2.93 10.43 7.40
C THR A 93 -4.09 11.40 7.26
N GLY A 94 -5.33 10.94 7.33
CA GLY A 94 -6.50 11.77 7.02
C GLY A 94 -6.69 12.09 5.53
N GLN A 95 -5.87 11.49 4.65
CA GLN A 95 -5.95 11.72 3.21
C GLN A 95 -7.00 10.84 2.54
N ILE A 96 -7.75 11.38 1.58
CA ILE A 96 -8.88 10.67 0.95
C ILE A 96 -8.55 10.27 -0.49
N LEU A 97 -8.50 8.96 -0.73
CA LEU A 97 -8.66 8.36 -2.06
C LEU A 97 -10.11 7.86 -2.21
N GLY A 98 -10.94 8.66 -2.88
CA GLY A 98 -12.38 8.40 -2.96
C GLY A 98 -13.07 9.15 -4.07
N ALA A 99 -14.34 8.83 -4.29
CA ALA A 99 -15.24 9.58 -5.15
C ALA A 99 -16.41 10.14 -4.30
N PRO A 100 -16.91 11.36 -4.60
CA PRO A 100 -18.12 11.86 -3.96
C PRO A 100 -19.27 10.87 -4.15
N GLY A 101 -19.98 10.54 -3.08
CA GLY A 101 -21.07 9.56 -3.16
C GLY A 101 -21.67 9.19 -1.82
N THR A 102 -22.70 8.35 -1.88
CA THR A 102 -23.41 7.84 -0.71
C THR A 102 -23.15 6.35 -0.56
N TRP A 103 -22.94 5.91 0.68
CA TRP A 103 -22.73 4.50 0.98
C TRP A 103 -24.04 3.71 0.85
N PRO A 104 -24.02 2.53 0.21
CA PRO A 104 -25.19 1.65 0.11
C PRO A 104 -25.40 0.88 1.41
N GLY A 105 -25.91 1.54 2.45
CA GLY A 105 -26.28 0.93 3.73
C GLY A 105 -25.43 1.38 4.92
N ASP A 106 -25.35 0.51 5.94
CA ASP A 106 -24.66 0.82 7.19
C ASP A 106 -23.15 0.99 6.96
N VAL A 107 -22.61 2.11 7.47
CA VAL A 107 -21.19 2.43 7.36
C VAL A 107 -20.43 1.78 8.51
N PRO A 108 -19.40 0.95 8.24
CA PRO A 108 -18.56 0.37 9.29
C PRO A 108 -17.88 1.45 10.13
N ALA A 109 -17.55 1.16 11.39
CA ALA A 109 -17.04 2.14 12.35
C ALA A 109 -15.82 2.92 11.81
N ASP A 110 -14.86 2.21 11.23
CA ASP A 110 -13.60 2.76 10.70
C ASP A 110 -13.82 3.70 9.50
N TRP A 111 -14.96 3.56 8.82
CA TRP A 111 -15.33 4.34 7.64
C TRP A 111 -16.31 5.47 7.91
N LYS A 112 -16.81 5.61 9.15
CA LYS A 112 -17.82 6.62 9.48
C LYS A 112 -17.37 8.04 9.15
N SER A 113 -16.19 8.43 9.63
CA SER A 113 -15.63 9.76 9.38
C SER A 113 -15.27 9.99 7.91
N PHE A 114 -14.86 8.94 7.19
CA PHE A 114 -14.64 8.97 5.74
C PHE A 114 -15.96 9.24 4.98
N SER A 115 -17.04 8.55 5.39
CA SER A 115 -18.38 8.71 4.81
C SER A 115 -18.98 10.07 5.14
N GLU A 116 -18.82 10.55 6.37
CA GLU A 116 -19.23 11.89 6.81
C GLU A 116 -18.53 13.02 6.03
N ALA A 117 -17.32 12.76 5.53
CA ALA A 117 -16.63 13.66 4.61
C ALA A 117 -17.26 13.69 3.20
N GLY A 118 -18.24 12.84 2.90
CA GLY A 118 -19.02 12.83 1.65
C GLY A 118 -18.47 11.92 0.57
N TYR A 119 -17.60 10.95 0.91
CA TYR A 119 -16.89 10.11 -0.05
C TYR A 119 -17.18 8.61 0.14
N VAL A 120 -17.08 7.87 -0.95
CA VAL A 120 -16.98 6.40 -1.01
C VAL A 120 -15.57 6.05 -1.50
N PRO A 121 -14.88 5.05 -0.92
CA PRO A 121 -13.51 4.72 -1.31
C PRO A 121 -13.42 4.37 -2.79
N SER A 122 -12.33 4.78 -3.43
CA SER A 122 -12.11 4.57 -4.86
C SER A 122 -10.66 4.13 -5.08
N ALA A 123 -10.48 3.03 -5.81
CA ALA A 123 -9.18 2.54 -6.21
C ALA A 123 -8.67 3.17 -7.52
N ASP A 124 -9.35 4.21 -8.02
CA ASP A 124 -8.89 4.96 -9.18
C ASP A 124 -7.49 5.56 -8.93
N GLY A 125 -6.55 5.22 -9.81
CA GLY A 125 -5.16 5.68 -9.71
C GLY A 125 -4.27 4.89 -8.73
N LEU A 126 -4.77 3.85 -8.07
CA LEU A 126 -3.92 2.90 -7.34
C LEU A 126 -3.30 1.88 -8.31
N ALA A 127 -1.98 1.80 -8.31
CA ALA A 127 -1.22 0.86 -9.12
C ALA A 127 -0.41 -0.09 -8.24
N PHE A 128 -0.65 -1.40 -8.37
CA PHE A 128 0.12 -2.42 -7.63
C PHE A 128 1.56 -2.46 -8.15
N ALA A 129 2.50 -2.02 -7.31
CA ALA A 129 3.87 -1.71 -7.72
C ALA A 129 4.92 -2.68 -7.15
N PHE A 130 4.65 -3.34 -6.02
CA PHE A 130 5.61 -4.25 -5.39
C PHE A 130 4.91 -5.23 -4.43
N ARG A 131 5.42 -6.46 -4.30
CA ARG A 131 5.00 -7.43 -3.26
C ARG A 131 6.17 -7.83 -2.38
N ALA A 132 5.95 -7.94 -1.07
CA ALA A 132 6.98 -8.43 -0.16
C ALA A 132 6.41 -9.36 0.91
N ILE A 133 7.00 -10.54 1.05
CA ILE A 133 6.73 -11.42 2.19
C ILE A 133 7.83 -11.22 3.24
N THR A 134 7.43 -10.99 4.49
CA THR A 134 8.36 -10.83 5.60
C THR A 134 9.18 -12.11 5.83
N PRO A 135 10.52 -12.04 6.03
CA PRO A 135 11.35 -13.21 6.30
C PRO A 135 10.88 -14.09 7.46
N LYS A 136 11.23 -15.38 7.42
CA LYS A 136 11.01 -16.33 8.52
C LYS A 136 11.73 -15.89 9.80
N GLY A 137 11.23 -16.35 10.95
CA GLY A 137 11.81 -16.03 12.27
C GLY A 137 11.42 -14.66 12.84
N ARG A 138 10.68 -13.82 12.10
CA ARG A 138 10.11 -12.58 12.62
C ARG A 138 8.84 -12.88 13.43
N PRO A 139 8.61 -12.19 14.57
CA PRO A 139 7.45 -12.45 15.44
C PRO A 139 6.11 -12.11 14.79
N ARG A 140 6.12 -11.23 13.77
CA ARG A 140 4.99 -10.91 12.90
C ARG A 140 5.47 -10.99 11.45
N ARG A 141 4.66 -11.60 10.59
CA ARG A 141 4.93 -11.75 9.17
C ARG A 141 3.76 -11.24 8.35
N PHE A 142 4.08 -10.51 7.30
CA PHE A 142 3.12 -9.98 6.35
C PHE A 142 3.46 -10.40 4.93
N ASP A 143 2.43 -10.57 4.12
CA ASP A 143 2.48 -10.60 2.66
C ASP A 143 1.91 -9.27 2.16
N ALA A 144 2.80 -8.29 2.06
CA ALA A 144 2.46 -6.89 1.82
C ALA A 144 2.39 -6.59 0.33
N ARG A 145 1.29 -5.96 -0.10
CA ARG A 145 1.16 -5.33 -1.42
C ARG A 145 1.37 -3.83 -1.29
N PHE A 146 2.28 -3.29 -2.07
CA PHE A 146 2.55 -1.87 -2.15
C PHE A 146 1.87 -1.32 -3.39
N PHE A 147 1.06 -0.30 -3.19
CA PHE A 147 0.38 0.45 -4.24
C PHE A 147 1.04 1.81 -4.36
N VAL A 148 1.28 2.28 -5.58
CA VAL A 148 1.67 3.67 -5.83
C VAL A 148 0.45 4.45 -6.30
N ALA A 149 0.36 5.72 -5.90
CA ALA A 149 -0.65 6.65 -6.38
C ALA A 149 -0.08 8.06 -6.47
N ASP A 150 -0.63 8.84 -7.39
CA ASP A 150 -0.35 10.27 -7.52
C ASP A 150 -1.16 11.07 -6.49
N ALA A 151 -0.52 12.00 -5.78
CA ALA A 151 -1.17 12.87 -4.81
C ALA A 151 -2.28 13.75 -5.42
N SER A 152 -2.24 14.02 -6.74
CA SER A 152 -3.33 14.71 -7.45
C SER A 152 -4.66 13.94 -7.46
N LYS A 153 -4.65 12.64 -7.11
CA LYS A 153 -5.88 11.84 -6.95
C LYS A 153 -6.59 12.11 -5.62
N LEU A 154 -5.91 12.69 -4.64
CA LEU A 154 -6.47 12.98 -3.32
C LEU A 154 -7.66 13.95 -3.42
N LYS A 155 -8.61 13.79 -2.49
CA LYS A 155 -9.78 14.67 -2.34
C LYS A 155 -9.64 15.67 -1.19
N THR A 156 -8.46 15.71 -0.61
CA THR A 156 -8.06 16.52 0.54
C THR A 156 -6.86 17.38 0.15
N ASP A 157 -6.58 18.41 0.95
CA ASP A 157 -5.31 19.12 0.85
C ASP A 157 -4.16 18.15 1.21
N PRO A 158 -3.19 17.89 0.30
CA PRO A 158 -2.09 16.98 0.56
C PRO A 158 -1.19 17.38 1.73
N ASP A 159 -1.26 18.62 2.21
CA ASP A 159 -0.48 19.13 3.35
C ASP A 159 -1.31 19.22 4.65
N ASP A 160 -2.61 18.88 4.63
CA ASP A 160 -3.46 18.81 5.83
C ASP A 160 -3.52 17.38 6.39
N PHE A 161 -2.90 17.17 7.56
CA PHE A 161 -2.94 15.92 8.31
C PHE A 161 -3.74 16.03 9.62
N SER A 162 -4.59 17.05 9.77
CA SER A 162 -5.35 17.31 11.00
C SER A 162 -6.33 16.18 11.40
N ARG A 163 -6.63 15.29 10.45
CA ARG A 163 -7.50 14.11 10.63
C ARG A 163 -6.73 12.80 10.81
N ALA A 164 -5.40 12.83 10.79
CA ALA A 164 -4.58 11.66 11.02
C ALA A 164 -4.77 11.12 12.44
N SER A 165 -4.73 9.81 12.59
CA SER A 165 -4.60 9.16 13.90
C SER A 165 -3.18 9.34 14.48
N ASP A 166 -3.00 8.96 15.75
CA ASP A 166 -1.71 9.01 16.44
C ASP A 166 -0.75 7.84 16.07
N GLU A 167 -1.10 7.00 15.10
CA GLU A 167 -0.29 5.83 14.73
C GLU A 167 1.04 6.22 14.05
N LEU A 168 0.97 7.22 13.17
CA LEU A 168 2.13 7.83 12.52
C LEU A 168 2.33 9.25 13.04
N SER A 169 3.52 9.49 13.58
CA SER A 169 4.00 10.83 13.92
C SER A 169 4.84 11.39 12.78
N HIS A 170 5.11 12.71 12.79
CA HIS A 170 6.02 13.34 11.84
C HIS A 170 5.69 13.07 10.35
N LEU A 171 4.40 13.00 10.01
CA LEU A 171 3.92 12.94 8.64
C LEU A 171 4.50 14.09 7.83
N GLN A 172 5.17 13.76 6.73
CA GLN A 172 5.82 14.75 5.88
C GLN A 172 6.06 14.21 4.47
N TRP A 173 6.09 15.14 3.51
CA TRP A 173 6.57 14.89 2.17
C TRP A 173 8.10 14.94 2.15
N ILE A 174 8.72 13.80 1.86
CA ILE A 174 10.18 13.65 1.80
C ILE A 174 10.61 13.63 0.34
N PRO A 175 11.52 14.51 -0.10
CA PRO A 175 12.09 14.42 -1.44
C PRO A 175 12.74 13.05 -1.68
N MET A 176 12.49 12.44 -2.83
CA MET A 176 12.97 11.09 -3.16
C MET A 176 14.51 10.97 -3.10
N ASP A 177 15.23 12.05 -3.39
CA ASP A 177 16.70 12.09 -3.31
C ASP A 177 17.23 12.25 -1.87
N LYS A 178 16.37 12.55 -0.89
CA LYS A 178 16.70 12.71 0.54
C LYS A 178 16.20 11.56 1.41
N VAL A 179 15.28 10.73 0.93
CA VAL A 179 14.60 9.70 1.73
C VAL A 179 15.56 8.74 2.43
N ARG A 180 16.69 8.39 1.81
CA ARG A 180 17.72 7.50 2.38
C ARG A 180 18.46 8.07 3.60
N ARG A 181 18.22 9.33 3.96
CA ARG A 181 18.77 9.95 5.18
C ARG A 181 17.96 9.60 6.43
N PHE A 182 16.76 9.06 6.25
CA PHE A 182 15.88 8.63 7.34
C PHE A 182 16.17 7.18 7.74
N ASP A 183 15.76 6.80 8.94
CA ASP A 183 15.89 5.43 9.42
C ASP A 183 14.77 4.55 8.84
N LEU A 184 15.10 3.85 7.75
CA LEU A 184 14.16 3.07 6.96
C LEU A 184 14.30 1.56 7.24
N PRO A 185 13.22 0.79 7.14
CA PRO A 185 13.32 -0.66 7.00
C PRO A 185 13.96 -1.04 5.66
N PHE A 186 14.78 -2.11 5.64
CA PHE A 186 15.41 -2.60 4.41
C PHE A 186 14.43 -2.77 3.25
N ILE A 187 13.26 -3.36 3.50
CA ILE A 187 12.26 -3.57 2.44
C ILE A 187 11.72 -2.26 1.89
N THR A 188 11.60 -1.23 2.73
CA THR A 188 11.19 0.12 2.32
C THR A 188 12.23 0.74 1.40
N GLU A 189 13.53 0.55 1.66
CA GLU A 189 14.59 1.01 0.76
C GLU A 189 14.55 0.33 -0.61
N VAL A 190 14.28 -0.98 -0.64
CA VAL A 190 14.14 -1.75 -1.89
C VAL A 190 12.94 -1.24 -2.70
N VAL A 191 11.79 -1.08 -2.04
CA VAL A 191 10.58 -0.55 -2.67
C VAL A 191 10.81 0.86 -3.21
N LEU A 192 11.44 1.75 -2.44
CA LEU A 192 11.78 3.10 -2.89
C LEU A 192 12.70 3.09 -4.11
N ALA A 193 13.64 2.16 -4.19
CA ALA A 193 14.53 2.03 -5.35
C ALA A 193 13.76 1.61 -6.62
N GLU A 194 12.81 0.66 -6.51
CA GLU A 194 11.96 0.28 -7.65
C GLU A 194 11.06 1.43 -8.09
N ILE A 195 10.41 2.14 -7.15
CA ILE A 195 9.58 3.31 -7.48
C ILE A 195 10.42 4.40 -8.15
N ALA A 196 11.59 4.73 -7.58
CA ALA A 196 12.49 5.73 -8.15
C ALA A 196 12.93 5.38 -9.57
N GLY A 197 13.14 4.09 -9.87
CA GLY A 197 13.50 3.62 -11.21
C GLY A 197 12.36 3.72 -12.23
N ASN A 198 11.10 3.81 -11.79
CA ASN A 198 9.94 3.91 -12.66
C ASN A 198 9.42 5.35 -12.84
N LEU A 199 9.84 6.29 -11.98
CA LEU A 199 9.43 7.70 -12.11
C LEU A 199 9.81 8.30 -13.47
N PRO A 200 8.97 9.16 -14.06
CA PRO A 200 7.74 9.73 -13.51
C PRO A 200 6.49 8.84 -13.64
N ASN A 201 6.62 7.62 -14.18
CA ASN A 201 5.47 6.74 -14.38
C ASN A 201 4.95 6.17 -13.05
N LEU A 202 3.68 6.43 -12.75
CA LEU A 202 2.97 5.91 -11.57
C LEU A 202 1.90 4.86 -11.95
N GLY A 203 1.86 4.44 -13.21
CA GLY A 203 0.98 3.35 -13.67
C GLY A 203 1.45 1.98 -13.17
N ALA A 204 0.54 1.01 -13.23
CA ALA A 204 0.87 -0.37 -12.89
C ALA A 204 1.95 -0.91 -13.86
N PRO A 205 3.08 -1.44 -13.36
CA PRO A 205 4.12 -1.98 -14.21
C PRO A 205 3.64 -3.27 -14.90
N GLU A 206 4.20 -3.57 -16.07
CA GLU A 206 3.91 -4.83 -16.77
C GLU A 206 4.24 -6.06 -15.91
N GLN A 207 5.32 -5.95 -15.14
CA GLN A 207 5.78 -6.96 -14.20
C GLN A 207 5.98 -6.35 -12.81
N VAL A 208 5.42 -7.00 -11.78
CA VAL A 208 5.50 -6.51 -10.41
C VAL A 208 6.67 -7.21 -9.69
N PRO A 209 7.70 -6.49 -9.22
CA PRO A 209 8.75 -7.09 -8.41
C PRO A 209 8.18 -7.70 -7.13
N PHE A 210 8.68 -8.88 -6.78
CA PHE A 210 8.22 -9.66 -5.65
C PHE A 210 9.41 -10.16 -4.81
N PHE A 211 9.53 -9.63 -3.59
CA PHE A 211 10.47 -10.15 -2.61
C PHE A 211 9.83 -11.31 -1.82
N ASN A 212 10.05 -12.53 -2.32
CA ASN A 212 9.42 -13.74 -1.81
C ASN A 212 10.30 -14.40 -0.74
N ASN A 213 9.79 -14.46 0.49
CA ASN A 213 10.42 -15.16 1.62
C ASN A 213 9.50 -16.25 2.19
N THR A 214 8.72 -16.90 1.33
CA THR A 214 7.84 -18.00 1.74
C THR A 214 8.66 -19.21 2.20
N ASP A 215 9.72 -19.53 1.46
CA ASP A 215 10.59 -20.69 1.71
C ASP A 215 11.88 -20.32 2.47
N GLU A 216 12.84 -21.23 2.54
CA GLU A 216 14.14 -20.99 3.21
C GLU A 216 15.03 -20.05 2.40
N GLU A 217 14.87 -20.03 1.08
CA GLU A 217 15.56 -19.10 0.18
C GLU A 217 14.77 -17.80 0.03
N SER A 218 15.48 -16.67 0.12
CA SER A 218 14.96 -15.36 -0.24
C SER A 218 15.06 -15.17 -1.75
N LEU A 219 13.93 -15.12 -2.44
CA LEU A 219 13.87 -14.98 -3.89
C LEU A 219 13.39 -13.56 -4.27
N PHE A 220 14.02 -13.00 -5.32
CA PHE A 220 13.54 -11.78 -5.97
C PHE A 220 12.93 -12.17 -7.32
N GLU A 221 11.61 -12.22 -7.36
CA GLU A 221 10.79 -12.69 -8.47
C GLU A 221 10.09 -11.51 -9.15
N ARG A 222 9.42 -11.76 -10.29
CA ARG A 222 8.56 -10.79 -10.98
C ARG A 222 7.23 -11.45 -11.34
N LEU A 223 6.12 -10.94 -10.80
CA LEU A 223 4.77 -11.32 -11.21
C LEU A 223 4.51 -10.79 -12.63
N GLY A 224 3.74 -11.52 -13.41
CA GLY A 224 3.44 -11.17 -14.79
C GLY A 224 4.43 -11.64 -15.85
N GLY A 225 5.43 -12.41 -15.44
CA GLY A 225 6.24 -13.19 -16.35
C GLY A 225 5.47 -14.42 -16.84
N VAL A 226 5.30 -14.52 -18.15
CA VAL A 226 5.22 -15.85 -18.80
C VAL A 226 6.54 -16.52 -18.43
N GLY A 227 6.52 -17.50 -17.51
CA GLY A 227 7.73 -18.22 -17.14
C GLY A 227 8.48 -18.72 -18.39
N PRO A 228 9.80 -18.99 -18.34
CA PRO A 228 10.58 -19.43 -19.50
C PRO A 228 10.00 -20.66 -20.24
N LEU A 229 9.09 -21.39 -19.60
CA LEU A 229 8.44 -22.59 -20.11
C LEU A 229 7.07 -22.36 -20.77
N SER A 230 6.49 -21.18 -20.65
CA SER A 230 5.14 -20.87 -21.22
C SER A 230 5.17 -20.27 -22.63
N ALA A 231 6.35 -20.26 -23.27
CA ALA A 231 6.52 -19.92 -24.69
C ALA A 231 6.66 -21.14 -25.62
N GLN A 232 6.39 -22.35 -25.14
CA GLN A 232 6.31 -23.56 -25.98
C GLN A 232 4.97 -24.26 -25.74
N GLY A 233 3.96 -23.87 -26.51
CA GLY A 233 2.66 -24.53 -26.62
C GLY A 233 2.05 -24.17 -27.97
#